data_AF-A0A2A9N9Y6-F1
#
_entry.id   AF-A0A2A9N9Y6-F1
#
_cell.length_a   1.000
_cell.length_b   1.000
_cell.length_c   1.000
_cell.angle_alpha   90.00
_cell.angle_beta   90.00
_cell.angle_gamma   90.00
#
_symmetry.space_group_name_H-M   'P 1'
#
loop_
_entity.id
_entity.type
_entity.pdbx_description
1 polymer ?
#
loop_
_entity_poly.entity_id
_entity_poly.type
_entity_poly.pdbx_seq_one_letter_code
_entity_poly.pdbx_strand_id
1 'polypeptide(L)'
;MRLLALAASLILGLVIESTNVLAQKESSRKTIAEDTCKALKAKLGTTIVPDENSPEWAAALDAPWNLVNDGVAPTCIVFPYDHTPHVSAAMKEIVIHKAHYAVQSGGHTSMKVTVQPGLQWEEAILATESFGVAPVGGRVRDVGMGLLLGGGHSFLSPSVGFAAESYKELDVVFSNGDFITVNADNQYSDLFWALKGCASRCVMPSKPSALENIRSLSPGSPRLDWRHMASYD
;
A
#
# COMPACT_ATOMS: atom_id res chain seq x y z
N MET A 1 8.86 37.90 17.46
CA MET A 1 9.64 36.81 18.12
C MET A 1 8.83 35.91 19.06
N ARG A 2 7.92 36.41 19.90
CA ARG A 2 7.16 35.55 20.85
C ARG A 2 6.14 34.59 20.20
N LEU A 3 5.52 34.97 19.09
CA LEU A 3 4.54 34.12 18.37
C LEU A 3 5.18 32.90 17.69
N LEU A 4 6.41 33.02 17.19
CA LEU A 4 7.16 31.91 16.57
C LEU A 4 7.60 30.86 17.60
N ALA A 5 7.94 31.29 18.82
CA ALA A 5 8.33 30.37 19.90
C ALA A 5 7.15 29.52 20.41
N LEU A 6 5.95 30.10 20.50
CA LEU A 6 4.74 29.38 20.92
C LEU A 6 4.30 28.35 19.88
N ALA A 7 4.38 28.68 18.59
CA ALA A 7 4.08 27.75 17.50
C ALA A 7 5.06 26.57 17.48
N ALA A 8 6.37 26.82 17.68
CA ALA A 8 7.38 25.77 17.75
C ALA A 8 7.16 24.83 18.95
N SER A 9 6.77 25.33 20.12
CA SER A 9 6.46 24.50 21.28
C SER A 9 5.17 23.67 21.12
N LEU A 10 4.15 24.19 20.42
CA LEU A 10 2.92 23.43 20.14
C LEU A 10 3.17 22.29 19.15
N ILE A 11 3.95 22.57 18.09
CA ILE A 11 4.33 21.57 17.09
C ILE A 11 5.20 20.48 17.73
N LEU A 12 6.17 20.86 18.56
CA LEU A 12 7.01 19.90 19.27
C LEU A 12 6.19 19.02 20.23
N GLY A 13 5.19 19.58 20.93
CA GLY A 13 4.27 18.83 21.79
C GLY A 13 3.44 17.79 21.05
N LEU A 14 2.83 18.16 19.91
CA LEU A 14 2.06 17.25 19.05
C LEU A 14 2.92 16.12 18.44
N VAL A 15 4.16 16.43 18.06
CA VAL A 15 5.12 15.42 17.57
C VAL A 15 5.48 14.44 18.69
N ILE A 16 5.76 14.92 19.91
CA ILE A 16 6.10 14.05 21.05
C ILE A 16 4.90 13.13 21.40
N GLU A 17 3.68 13.67 21.43
CA GLU A 17 2.50 12.88 21.80
C GLU A 17 2.16 11.80 20.75
N SER A 18 2.28 12.12 19.45
CA SER A 18 2.08 11.14 18.36
C SER A 18 3.14 10.04 18.35
N THR A 19 4.41 10.35 18.61
CA THR A 19 5.48 9.32 18.70
C THR A 19 5.27 8.37 19.88
N ASN A 20 4.81 8.86 21.02
CA ASN A 20 4.47 8.02 22.17
C ASN A 20 3.30 7.07 21.89
N VAL A 21 2.27 7.54 21.17
CA VAL A 21 1.13 6.70 20.76
C VAL A 21 1.56 5.60 19.80
N LEU A 22 2.43 5.91 18.83
CA LEU A 22 2.95 4.91 17.89
C LEU A 22 3.81 3.86 18.62
N ALA A 23 4.69 4.29 19.53
CA ALA A 23 5.52 3.39 20.32
C ALA A 23 4.68 2.49 21.25
N GLN A 24 3.63 3.04 21.89
CA GLN A 24 2.71 2.23 22.69
C GLN A 24 1.92 1.23 21.85
N LYS A 25 1.46 1.64 20.66
CA LYS A 25 0.76 0.75 19.72
C LYS A 25 1.66 -0.37 19.20
N GLU A 26 2.95 -0.09 18.98
CA GLU A 26 3.94 -1.08 18.58
C GLU A 26 4.27 -2.06 19.71
N SER A 27 4.48 -1.55 20.93
CA SER A 27 4.67 -2.38 22.12
C SER A 27 3.47 -3.30 22.36
N SER A 28 2.25 -2.78 22.26
CA SER A 28 1.02 -3.56 22.43
C SER A 28 0.87 -4.65 21.36
N ARG A 29 1.19 -4.34 20.09
CA ARG A 29 1.19 -5.33 19.00
C ARG A 29 2.20 -6.45 19.24
N LYS A 30 3.40 -6.11 19.72
CA LYS A 30 4.44 -7.09 20.03
C LYS A 30 4.00 -8.05 21.14
N THR A 31 3.39 -7.54 22.22
CA THR A 31 2.87 -8.37 23.30
C THR A 31 1.77 -9.32 22.83
N ILE A 32 0.82 -8.85 22.00
CA ILE A 32 -0.24 -9.68 21.43
C ILE A 32 0.35 -10.81 20.57
N ALA A 33 1.37 -10.49 19.75
CA ALA A 33 2.03 -11.48 18.91
C ALA A 33 2.77 -12.56 19.73
N GLU A 34 3.48 -12.16 20.80
CA GLU A 34 4.17 -13.08 21.71
C GLU A 34 3.19 -14.02 22.43
N ASP A 35 2.05 -13.51 22.91
CA ASP A 35 1.04 -14.32 23.59
C ASP A 35 0.36 -15.30 22.62
N THR A 36 0.09 -14.85 21.39
CA THR A 36 -0.46 -15.71 20.33
C THR A 36 0.52 -16.82 19.96
N CYS A 37 1.81 -16.50 19.84
CA CYS A 37 2.85 -17.49 19.58
C CYS A 37 2.91 -18.56 20.67
N LYS A 38 2.85 -18.17 21.95
CA LYS A 38 2.84 -19.12 23.08
C LYS A 38 1.62 -20.05 23.00
N ALA A 39 0.44 -19.51 22.69
CA ALA A 39 -0.78 -20.30 22.53
C ALA A 39 -0.69 -21.29 21.35
N LEU A 40 -0.17 -20.84 20.21
CA LEU A 40 0.05 -21.68 19.03
C LEU A 40 1.03 -22.81 19.31
N LYS A 41 2.16 -22.50 19.96
CA LYS A 41 3.18 -23.48 20.34
C LYS A 41 2.64 -24.51 21.33
N ALA A 42 1.81 -24.11 22.27
CA ALA A 42 1.15 -25.01 23.22
C ALA A 42 0.16 -25.99 22.55
N LYS A 43 -0.48 -25.59 21.45
CA LYS A 43 -1.49 -26.41 20.75
C LYS A 43 -0.95 -27.26 19.62
N LEU A 44 -0.02 -26.72 18.84
CA LEU A 44 0.50 -27.34 17.61
C LEU A 44 1.88 -27.99 17.81
N GLY A 45 2.53 -27.73 18.94
CA GLY A 45 3.86 -28.26 19.27
C GLY A 45 5.00 -27.53 18.56
N THR A 46 6.22 -27.93 18.92
CA THR A 46 7.48 -27.31 18.46
C THR A 46 7.84 -27.67 17.02
N THR A 47 7.26 -28.74 16.47
CA THR A 47 7.50 -29.15 15.07
C THR A 47 6.79 -28.24 14.08
N ILE A 48 5.57 -27.79 14.42
CA ILE A 48 4.77 -26.91 13.56
C ILE A 48 5.11 -25.44 13.80
N VAL A 49 5.43 -25.07 15.04
CA VAL A 49 5.84 -23.72 15.44
C VAL A 49 7.27 -23.80 15.99
N PRO A 50 8.28 -23.74 15.10
CA PRO A 50 9.67 -23.84 15.52
C PRO A 50 10.12 -22.60 16.29
N ASP A 51 11.18 -22.78 17.05
CA ASP A 51 11.86 -21.71 17.77
C ASP A 51 12.67 -20.81 16.83
N GLU A 52 12.88 -19.57 17.23
CA GLU A 52 13.68 -18.56 16.50
C GLU A 52 15.10 -19.01 16.16
N ASN A 53 15.63 -19.98 16.93
CA ASN A 53 16.97 -20.53 16.74
C ASN A 53 17.01 -21.78 15.84
N SER A 54 15.87 -22.21 15.29
CA SER A 54 15.82 -23.40 14.44
C SER A 54 16.31 -23.10 13.02
N PRO A 55 16.89 -24.09 12.32
CA PRO A 55 17.28 -23.92 10.92
C PRO A 55 16.08 -23.68 9.99
N GLU A 56 14.91 -24.22 10.34
CA GLU A 56 13.66 -24.02 9.58
C GLU A 56 13.16 -22.58 9.71
N TRP A 57 13.33 -21.98 10.89
CA TRP A 57 13.05 -20.57 11.12
C TRP A 57 13.94 -19.67 10.25
N ALA A 58 15.25 -19.89 10.31
CA ALA A 58 16.22 -19.13 9.53
C ALA A 58 15.96 -19.26 8.02
N ALA A 59 15.67 -20.47 7.54
CA ALA A 59 15.35 -20.72 6.15
C ALA A 59 14.08 -19.99 5.69
N ALA A 60 13.09 -19.80 6.57
CA ALA A 60 11.85 -19.11 6.21
C ALA A 60 11.96 -17.59 6.19
N LEU A 61 12.94 -17.02 6.88
CA LEU A 61 13.27 -15.59 6.75
C LEU A 61 13.87 -15.29 5.37
N ASP A 62 14.69 -16.20 4.84
CA ASP A 62 15.37 -16.10 3.53
C ASP A 62 14.53 -16.66 2.36
N ALA A 63 13.41 -17.35 2.67
CA ALA A 63 12.52 -17.94 1.67
C ALA A 63 11.73 -16.93 0.80
N PRO A 64 11.33 -15.73 1.26
CA PRO A 64 10.65 -14.76 0.42
C PRO A 64 11.57 -14.27 -0.70
N TRP A 65 11.12 -14.40 -1.95
CA TRP A 65 11.84 -13.84 -3.11
C TRP A 65 11.86 -12.30 -3.15
N ASN A 66 11.09 -11.68 -2.26
CA ASN A 66 10.92 -10.24 -2.14
C ASN A 66 11.80 -9.72 -0.99
N LEU A 67 12.78 -8.87 -1.32
CA LEU A 67 13.76 -8.32 -0.38
C LEU A 67 13.15 -7.41 0.70
N VAL A 68 11.92 -6.91 0.54
CA VAL A 68 11.20 -6.18 1.61
C VAL A 68 10.74 -7.12 2.72
N ASN A 69 10.39 -8.37 2.39
CA ASN A 69 9.98 -9.36 3.39
C ASN A 69 11.19 -9.93 4.15
N ASP A 70 12.38 -9.90 3.56
CA ASP A 70 13.66 -10.33 4.16
C ASP A 70 14.07 -9.44 5.36
N GLY A 71 13.60 -8.19 5.40
CA GLY A 71 13.80 -7.26 6.52
C GLY A 71 12.77 -7.35 7.66
N VAL A 72 11.75 -8.21 7.55
CA VAL A 72 10.64 -8.29 8.53
C VAL A 72 10.68 -9.63 9.24
N ALA A 73 11.25 -9.67 10.44
CA ALA A 73 11.23 -10.86 11.28
C ALA A 73 9.88 -11.00 12.02
N PRO A 74 9.06 -12.02 11.72
CA PRO A 74 7.83 -12.29 12.46
C PRO A 74 8.15 -12.75 13.89
N THR A 75 7.20 -12.58 14.81
CA THR A 75 7.32 -13.11 16.18
C THR A 75 7.21 -14.63 16.23
N CYS A 76 6.46 -15.23 15.30
CA CYS A 76 6.34 -16.68 15.15
C CYS A 76 6.00 -17.08 13.72
N ILE A 77 6.43 -18.27 13.30
CA ILE A 77 6.13 -18.86 12.00
C ILE A 77 5.45 -20.20 12.25
N VAL A 78 4.39 -20.47 11.49
CA VAL A 78 3.65 -21.73 11.57
C VAL A 78 3.88 -22.47 10.26
N PHE A 79 4.50 -23.65 10.30
CA PHE A 79 4.73 -24.52 9.15
C PHE A 79 3.75 -25.69 9.15
N PRO A 80 2.62 -25.59 8.44
CA PRO A 80 1.70 -26.71 8.30
C PRO A 80 2.27 -27.74 7.31
N TYR A 81 2.75 -28.88 7.82
CA TYR A 81 3.27 -29.98 6.98
C TYR A 81 2.17 -30.96 6.52
N ASP A 82 1.20 -31.26 7.40
CA ASP A 82 -0.02 -31.99 7.07
C ASP A 82 -1.21 -31.05 6.86
N HIS A 83 -2.23 -31.52 6.13
CA HIS A 83 -3.47 -30.84 5.65
C HIS A 83 -4.20 -29.87 6.63
N THR A 84 -5.38 -29.40 6.23
CA THR A 84 -6.28 -28.39 6.82
C THR A 84 -6.33 -28.21 8.36
N PRO A 85 -6.21 -29.25 9.23
CA PRO A 85 -6.30 -29.07 10.68
C PRO A 85 -5.33 -28.05 11.28
N HIS A 86 -4.05 -28.05 10.89
CA HIS A 86 -3.04 -27.13 11.44
C HIS A 86 -3.38 -25.66 11.15
N VAL A 87 -3.75 -25.37 9.90
CA VAL A 87 -4.15 -24.01 9.48
C VAL A 87 -5.42 -23.60 10.22
N SER A 88 -6.41 -24.49 10.34
CA SER A 88 -7.67 -24.18 11.03
C SER A 88 -7.47 -23.89 12.53
N ALA A 89 -6.55 -24.60 13.19
CA ALA A 89 -6.21 -24.38 14.58
C ALA A 89 -5.40 -23.08 14.75
N ALA A 90 -4.46 -22.81 13.85
CA ALA A 90 -3.68 -21.58 13.87
C ALA A 90 -4.56 -20.34 13.67
N MET A 91 -5.47 -20.38 12.69
CA MET A 91 -6.39 -19.28 12.43
C MET A 91 -7.35 -19.02 13.59
N LYS A 92 -7.78 -20.05 14.32
CA LYS A 92 -8.61 -19.89 15.52
C LYS A 92 -7.89 -19.07 16.59
N GLU A 93 -6.65 -19.40 16.90
CA GLU A 93 -5.87 -18.66 17.90
C GLU A 93 -5.59 -17.23 17.45
N ILE A 94 -5.21 -17.03 16.19
CA ILE A 94 -4.96 -15.70 15.62
C ILE A 94 -6.20 -14.79 15.75
N VAL A 95 -7.39 -15.33 15.46
CA VAL A 95 -8.66 -14.58 15.57
C VAL A 95 -9.01 -14.28 17.04
N ILE A 96 -8.80 -15.24 17.95
CA ILE A 96 -9.06 -15.06 19.39
C ILE A 96 -8.19 -13.93 19.95
N HIS A 97 -6.90 -13.94 19.63
CA HIS A 97 -5.94 -12.97 20.12
C HIS A 97 -5.90 -11.66 19.32
N LYS A 98 -6.61 -11.59 18.18
CA LYS A 98 -6.58 -10.47 17.22
C LYS A 98 -5.16 -10.13 16.75
N ALA A 99 -4.34 -11.16 16.57
CA ALA A 99 -2.97 -10.98 16.11
C ALA A 99 -2.94 -10.60 14.62
N HIS A 100 -2.00 -9.73 14.24
CA HIS A 100 -1.67 -9.52 12.84
C HIS A 100 -0.96 -10.77 12.31
N TYR A 101 -1.34 -11.20 11.12
CA TYR A 101 -0.76 -12.36 10.47
C TYR A 101 -0.47 -12.07 9.00
N ALA A 102 0.50 -12.79 8.46
CA ALA A 102 0.80 -12.85 7.04
C ALA A 102 0.78 -14.32 6.61
N VAL A 103 0.34 -14.59 5.38
CA VAL A 103 0.35 -15.92 4.80
C VAL A 103 1.40 -15.94 3.69
N GLN A 104 2.41 -16.77 3.87
CA GLN A 104 3.47 -16.97 2.89
C GLN A 104 3.22 -18.29 2.14
N SER A 105 3.04 -18.18 0.82
CA SER A 105 3.09 -19.32 -0.10
C SER A 105 4.43 -19.24 -0.85
N GLY A 106 4.44 -19.03 -2.17
CA GLY A 106 5.68 -18.87 -2.95
C GLY A 106 6.44 -17.54 -2.76
N GLY A 107 6.10 -16.70 -1.79
CA GLY A 107 6.85 -15.47 -1.50
C GLY A 107 6.79 -14.36 -2.56
N HIS A 108 5.97 -14.47 -3.60
CA HIS A 108 5.85 -13.51 -4.71
C HIS A 108 4.89 -12.34 -4.45
N THR A 109 4.61 -11.99 -3.20
CA THR A 109 3.64 -10.90 -2.94
C THR A 109 4.13 -9.60 -3.57
N SER A 110 3.25 -8.96 -4.35
CA SER A 110 3.57 -7.72 -5.07
C SER A 110 3.98 -6.64 -4.07
N MET A 111 5.20 -6.13 -4.19
CA MET A 111 5.66 -5.01 -3.37
C MET A 111 4.81 -3.78 -3.64
N LYS A 112 4.33 -3.17 -2.55
CA LYS A 112 3.69 -1.85 -2.59
C LYS A 112 4.75 -0.83 -2.23
N VAL A 113 4.91 0.16 -3.09
CA VAL A 113 5.80 1.30 -2.86
C VAL A 113 4.92 2.55 -2.84
N THR A 114 5.14 3.41 -1.84
CA THR A 114 4.50 4.73 -1.77
C THR A 114 5.50 5.74 -2.30
N VAL A 115 5.09 6.51 -3.32
CA VAL A 115 5.94 7.52 -3.96
C VAL A 115 5.28 8.88 -3.85
N GLN A 116 6.09 9.92 -3.68
CA GLN A 116 5.60 11.29 -3.68
C GLN A 116 5.47 11.81 -5.12
N PRO A 117 4.47 12.65 -5.42
CA PRO A 117 4.20 13.11 -6.79
C PRO A 117 5.27 14.06 -7.36
N GLY A 118 6.14 14.63 -6.52
CA GLY A 118 7.18 15.58 -6.90
C GLY A 118 8.50 14.97 -7.37
N LEU A 119 8.63 13.65 -7.32
CA LEU A 119 9.86 12.94 -7.68
C LEU A 119 10.01 12.78 -9.20
N GLN A 120 11.25 12.63 -9.65
CA GLN A 120 11.58 12.08 -10.96
C GLN A 120 11.53 10.56 -10.94
N TRP A 121 11.15 9.96 -12.07
CA TRP A 121 11.01 8.51 -12.20
C TRP A 121 12.29 7.75 -11.85
N GLU A 122 13.46 8.34 -12.13
CA GLU A 122 14.77 7.85 -11.71
C GLU A 122 14.85 7.61 -10.20
N GLU A 123 14.36 8.54 -9.40
CA GLU A 123 14.42 8.46 -7.94
C GLU A 123 13.59 7.28 -7.43
N ALA A 124 12.44 7.01 -8.05
CA ALA A 124 11.64 5.84 -7.72
C ALA A 124 12.33 4.53 -8.11
N ILE A 125 12.99 4.47 -9.28
CA ILE A 125 13.73 3.27 -9.71
C ILE A 125 14.90 3.00 -8.76
N LEU A 126 15.72 4.02 -8.48
CA LEU A 126 16.91 3.87 -7.63
C LEU A 126 16.52 3.50 -6.19
N ALA A 127 15.42 4.04 -5.68
CA ALA A 127 14.91 3.71 -4.35
C ALA A 127 14.40 2.25 -4.26
N THR A 128 13.95 1.64 -5.36
CA THR A 128 13.47 0.25 -5.38
C THR A 128 14.51 -0.76 -5.83
N GLU A 129 15.62 -0.31 -6.41
CA GLU A 129 16.69 -1.16 -6.94
C GLU A 129 17.33 -2.05 -5.86
N SER A 130 17.62 -1.49 -4.68
CA SER A 130 18.17 -2.25 -3.54
C SER A 130 17.22 -3.33 -3.02
N PHE A 131 15.94 -3.24 -3.37
CA PHE A 131 14.91 -4.21 -3.01
C PHE A 131 14.60 -5.18 -4.17
N GLY A 132 15.37 -5.14 -5.25
CA GLY A 132 15.21 -6.06 -6.39
C GLY A 132 13.89 -5.85 -7.14
N VAL A 133 13.30 -4.65 -7.05
CA VAL A 133 12.02 -4.35 -7.67
C VAL A 133 12.10 -3.26 -8.71
N ALA A 134 11.42 -3.54 -9.83
CA ALA A 134 11.20 -2.62 -10.92
C ALA A 134 9.74 -2.13 -10.88
N PRO A 135 9.48 -0.87 -10.48
CA PRO A 135 8.14 -0.30 -10.52
C PRO A 135 7.71 -0.08 -11.99
N VAL A 136 6.41 -0.16 -12.25
CA VAL A 136 5.86 0.05 -13.60
C VAL A 136 5.66 1.56 -13.81
N GLY A 137 6.40 2.15 -14.75
CA GLY A 137 6.29 3.59 -15.04
C GLY A 137 6.98 4.01 -16.32
N GLY A 138 7.78 5.07 -16.29
CA GLY A 138 8.40 5.66 -17.48
C GLY A 138 9.52 4.81 -18.09
N ARG A 139 9.70 4.92 -19.42
CA ARG A 139 10.88 4.38 -20.13
C ARG A 139 12.10 5.30 -20.07
N VAL A 140 11.87 6.59 -19.82
CA VAL A 140 12.91 7.61 -19.65
C VAL A 140 13.03 7.91 -18.16
N ARG A 141 14.23 8.25 -17.67
CA ARG A 141 14.52 8.37 -16.24
C ARG A 141 14.12 9.73 -15.65
N ASP A 142 14.18 10.80 -16.43
CA ASP A 142 13.97 12.19 -16.00
C ASP A 142 12.49 12.65 -15.98
N VAL A 143 11.56 11.80 -16.41
CA VAL A 143 10.12 12.12 -16.41
C VAL A 143 9.55 12.17 -14.99
N GLY A 144 8.67 13.13 -14.71
CA GLY A 144 8.02 13.25 -13.41
C GLY A 144 6.85 12.28 -13.21
N MET A 145 6.46 12.04 -11.94
CA MET A 145 5.43 11.05 -11.57
C MET A 145 4.03 11.27 -12.17
N GLY A 146 3.74 12.45 -12.72
CA GLY A 146 2.49 12.71 -13.44
C GLY A 146 2.23 11.74 -14.60
N LEU A 147 3.27 11.05 -15.09
CA LEU A 147 3.17 9.97 -16.08
C LEU A 147 2.20 8.85 -15.66
N LEU A 148 2.10 8.58 -14.34
CA LEU A 148 1.28 7.51 -13.78
C LEU A 148 -0.22 7.83 -13.92
N LEU A 149 -0.60 9.11 -13.91
CA LEU A 149 -1.98 9.56 -14.05
C LEU A 149 -2.45 9.59 -15.52
N GLY A 150 -1.51 9.65 -16.46
CA GLY A 150 -1.76 9.68 -17.90
C GLY A 150 -1.73 8.32 -18.58
N GLY A 151 -1.64 7.22 -17.82
CA GLY A 151 -1.42 5.88 -18.35
C GLY A 151 0.00 5.41 -18.07
N GLY A 152 1.00 6.04 -18.68
CA GLY A 152 2.42 5.74 -18.44
C GLY A 152 2.88 4.44 -19.08
N HIS A 153 3.71 4.55 -20.12
CA HIS A 153 4.22 3.40 -20.87
C HIS A 153 5.58 2.97 -20.32
N SER A 154 5.65 1.70 -19.88
CA SER A 154 6.85 1.06 -19.32
C SER A 154 7.46 0.05 -20.29
N PHE A 155 8.70 -0.36 -20.03
CA PHE A 155 9.27 -1.58 -20.62
C PHE A 155 8.52 -2.85 -20.19
N LEU A 156 7.88 -2.81 -19.01
CA LEU A 156 7.08 -3.90 -18.46
C LEU A 156 5.65 -3.92 -19.02
N SER A 157 5.21 -2.88 -19.75
CA SER A 157 3.82 -2.79 -20.18
C SER A 157 3.28 -3.97 -20.98
N PRO A 158 4.07 -4.67 -21.82
CA PRO A 158 3.60 -5.88 -22.50
C PRO A 158 3.17 -7.02 -21.55
N SER A 159 3.69 -7.08 -20.32
CA SER A 159 3.37 -8.15 -19.36
C SER A 159 2.42 -7.71 -18.25
N VAL A 160 2.46 -6.44 -17.83
CA VAL A 160 1.71 -5.95 -16.65
C VAL A 160 0.80 -4.75 -16.93
N GLY A 161 0.68 -4.33 -18.18
CA GLY A 161 -0.22 -3.23 -18.57
C GLY A 161 0.38 -1.83 -18.38
N PHE A 162 -0.49 -0.82 -18.32
CA PHE A 162 -0.05 0.56 -18.16
C PHE A 162 0.33 0.86 -16.70
N ALA A 163 1.23 1.83 -16.50
CA ALA A 163 1.63 2.24 -15.15
C ALA A 163 0.44 2.70 -14.29
N ALA A 164 -0.57 3.31 -14.91
CA ALA A 164 -1.82 3.71 -14.28
C ALA A 164 -2.61 2.53 -13.69
N GLU A 165 -2.43 1.32 -14.22
CA GLU A 165 -3.10 0.13 -13.71
C GLU A 165 -2.42 -0.40 -12.44
N SER A 166 -1.16 -0.05 -12.22
CA SER A 166 -0.33 -0.58 -11.13
C SER A 166 -0.61 0.06 -9.76
N TYR A 167 -0.93 1.36 -9.69
CA TYR A 167 -1.17 2.03 -8.42
C TYR A 167 -2.49 1.58 -7.76
N LYS A 168 -2.48 1.51 -6.43
CA LYS A 168 -3.58 0.97 -5.60
C LYS A 168 -4.36 2.05 -4.84
N GLU A 169 -3.74 3.19 -4.61
CA GLU A 169 -4.30 4.28 -3.82
C GLU A 169 -3.63 5.59 -4.26
N LEU A 170 -4.36 6.71 -4.17
CA LEU A 170 -3.84 8.05 -4.43
C LEU A 170 -4.32 9.01 -3.36
N ASP A 171 -3.41 9.87 -2.91
CA ASP A 171 -3.74 11.05 -2.11
C ASP A 171 -3.99 12.23 -3.03
N VAL A 172 -5.14 12.87 -2.85
CA VAL A 172 -5.79 13.70 -3.84
C VAL A 172 -6.29 14.97 -3.14
N VAL A 173 -5.80 16.13 -3.60
CA VAL A 173 -6.16 17.45 -3.05
C VAL A 173 -7.07 18.18 -4.02
N PHE A 174 -8.33 18.38 -3.64
CA PHE A 174 -9.32 19.09 -4.43
C PHE A 174 -9.00 20.56 -4.61
N SER A 175 -9.61 21.18 -5.63
CA SER A 175 -9.48 22.62 -5.91
C SER A 175 -9.96 23.50 -4.75
N ASN A 176 -10.83 22.97 -3.89
CA ASN A 176 -11.29 23.63 -2.67
C ASN A 176 -10.32 23.48 -1.48
N GLY A 177 -9.22 22.72 -1.63
CA GLY A 177 -8.23 22.45 -0.59
C GLY A 177 -8.50 21.19 0.24
N ASP A 178 -9.60 20.48 0.03
CA ASP A 178 -9.90 19.25 0.74
C ASP A 178 -8.94 18.12 0.32
N PHE A 179 -8.46 17.37 1.31
CA PHE A 179 -7.61 16.21 1.12
C PHE A 179 -8.42 14.93 1.28
N ILE A 180 -8.33 14.04 0.29
CA ILE A 180 -8.91 12.69 0.38
C ILE A 180 -7.93 11.65 -0.14
N THR A 181 -8.10 10.42 0.35
CA THR A 181 -7.43 9.24 -0.17
C THR A 181 -8.42 8.42 -0.98
N VAL A 182 -8.09 8.11 -2.23
CA VAL A 182 -8.97 7.40 -3.17
C VAL A 182 -8.40 6.02 -3.50
N ASN A 183 -9.24 4.99 -3.47
CA ASN A 183 -8.88 3.64 -3.87
C ASN A 183 -10.10 2.91 -4.45
N ALA A 184 -9.89 1.68 -4.93
CA ALA A 184 -10.94 0.89 -5.58
C ALA A 184 -12.07 0.44 -4.63
N ASP A 185 -11.79 0.39 -3.32
CA ASP A 185 -12.64 -0.26 -2.33
C ASP A 185 -13.44 0.74 -1.47
N ASN A 186 -13.27 2.04 -1.70
CA ASN A 186 -13.93 3.10 -0.93
C ASN A 186 -14.98 3.88 -1.75
N GLN A 187 -15.64 4.86 -1.11
CA GLN A 187 -16.69 5.68 -1.72
C GLN A 187 -16.22 6.56 -2.88
N TYR A 188 -14.92 6.62 -3.17
CA TYR A 188 -14.30 7.39 -4.25
C TYR A 188 -13.77 6.50 -5.37
N SER A 189 -14.21 5.24 -5.47
CA SER A 189 -13.78 4.28 -6.49
C SER A 189 -13.99 4.77 -7.92
N ASP A 190 -15.05 5.54 -8.19
CA ASP A 190 -15.31 6.16 -9.49
C ASP A 190 -14.24 7.22 -9.85
N LEU A 191 -13.82 8.02 -8.86
CA LEU A 191 -12.72 8.98 -9.02
C LEU A 191 -11.38 8.26 -9.21
N PHE A 192 -11.13 7.21 -8.43
CA PHE A 192 -9.95 6.37 -8.56
C PHE A 192 -9.84 5.75 -9.96
N TRP A 193 -10.97 5.29 -10.52
CA TRP A 193 -11.02 4.81 -11.91
C TRP A 193 -10.72 5.93 -12.90
N ALA A 194 -11.34 7.11 -12.75
CA ALA A 194 -11.14 8.25 -13.65
C ALA A 194 -9.68 8.73 -13.68
N LEU A 195 -8.98 8.68 -12.55
CA LEU A 195 -7.57 9.08 -12.44
C LEU A 195 -6.60 8.14 -13.18
N LYS A 196 -7.04 6.97 -13.68
CA LYS A 196 -6.19 5.98 -14.39
C LYS A 196 -5.94 6.28 -15.87
N GLY A 197 -6.20 7.50 -16.34
CA GLY A 197 -5.90 7.87 -17.73
C GLY A 197 -6.19 9.33 -18.11
N CYS A 198 -6.58 10.15 -17.13
CA CYS A 198 -7.07 11.50 -17.36
C CYS A 198 -5.96 12.56 -17.20
N ALA A 199 -4.76 12.17 -16.74
CA ALA A 199 -3.62 13.05 -16.49
C ALA A 199 -4.04 14.30 -15.68
N SER A 200 -3.52 15.47 -16.04
CA SER A 200 -3.88 16.75 -15.41
C SER A 200 -5.27 17.27 -15.77
N ARG A 201 -6.01 16.60 -16.69
CA ARG A 201 -7.31 17.06 -17.19
C ARG A 201 -8.49 16.62 -16.32
N CYS A 202 -8.30 15.74 -15.36
CA CYS A 202 -9.31 15.49 -14.34
C CYS A 202 -9.32 16.67 -13.39
N VAL A 203 -9.99 17.74 -13.83
CA VAL A 203 -10.30 18.91 -13.02
C VAL A 203 -11.02 18.40 -11.79
N MET A 204 -10.31 18.51 -10.68
CA MET A 204 -10.70 18.05 -9.37
C MET A 204 -11.99 18.77 -8.98
N PRO A 205 -13.14 18.07 -8.90
CA PRO A 205 -14.40 18.71 -8.60
C PRO A 205 -14.30 19.44 -7.26
N SER A 206 -14.91 20.61 -7.16
CA SER A 206 -14.86 21.43 -5.94
C SER A 206 -15.54 20.79 -4.72
N LYS A 207 -16.21 19.63 -4.89
CA LYS A 207 -16.83 18.83 -3.82
C LYS A 207 -16.87 17.33 -4.16
N PRO A 208 -16.79 16.44 -3.16
CA PRO A 208 -16.99 14.98 -3.31
C PRO A 208 -18.35 14.58 -3.92
N SER A 209 -19.39 15.39 -3.71
CA SER A 209 -20.76 15.14 -4.19
C SER A 209 -20.91 15.20 -5.72
N ALA A 210 -19.92 15.75 -6.45
CA ALA A 210 -19.97 15.81 -7.91
C ALA A 210 -19.70 14.45 -8.60
N LEU A 211 -19.31 13.42 -7.84
CA LEU A 211 -19.04 12.08 -8.34
C LEU A 211 -20.31 11.31 -8.75
N GLU A 212 -21.50 11.72 -8.30
CA GLU A 212 -22.77 11.13 -8.74
C GLU A 212 -23.00 11.23 -10.26
N ASN A 213 -22.38 12.20 -10.93
CA ASN A 213 -22.50 12.40 -12.39
C ASN A 213 -21.54 11.52 -13.23
N ILE A 214 -20.60 10.80 -12.65
CA ILE A 214 -19.68 9.91 -13.41
C ILE A 214 -20.37 8.57 -13.75
N ARG A 215 -21.33 8.13 -12.93
CA ARG A 215 -22.11 6.91 -13.16
C ARG A 215 -22.95 6.91 -14.44
N SER A 216 -23.30 8.08 -14.98
CA SER A 216 -24.10 8.16 -16.21
C SER A 216 -23.29 7.96 -17.49
N LEU A 217 -21.98 7.70 -17.41
CA LEU A 217 -21.07 7.66 -18.57
C LEU A 217 -20.74 6.26 -19.13
N SER A 218 -21.39 5.16 -18.72
CA SER A 218 -21.30 3.88 -19.47
C SER A 218 -22.33 2.82 -18.97
N PRO A 219 -22.89 1.90 -19.80
CA PRO A 219 -22.39 1.43 -21.10
C PRO A 219 -23.42 1.35 -22.25
N GLY A 220 -23.07 1.94 -23.40
CA GLY A 220 -23.73 1.70 -24.68
C GLY A 220 -23.82 2.92 -25.59
N SER A 221 -23.18 2.83 -26.77
CA SER A 221 -23.25 3.76 -27.93
C SER A 221 -22.25 4.95 -27.94
N PRO A 222 -21.93 5.51 -29.13
CA PRO A 222 -20.66 5.31 -29.82
C PRO A 222 -19.71 6.52 -29.76
N ARG A 223 -18.42 6.26 -29.97
CA ARG A 223 -17.32 7.18 -30.36
C ARG A 223 -17.48 8.65 -29.91
N LEU A 224 -16.67 9.03 -28.92
CA LEU A 224 -16.28 10.39 -28.55
C LEU A 224 -16.32 11.36 -29.75
N ASP A 225 -17.34 12.23 -29.79
CA ASP A 225 -17.32 13.44 -30.61
C ASP A 225 -16.66 14.56 -29.80
N TRP A 226 -15.42 14.89 -30.17
CA TRP A 226 -14.59 15.90 -29.54
C TRP A 226 -14.98 17.35 -29.89
N ARG A 227 -16.19 17.61 -30.43
CA ARG A 227 -16.56 18.93 -30.96
C ARG A 227 -17.29 19.90 -30.02
N HIS A 228 -17.65 19.53 -28.80
CA HIS A 228 -18.51 20.39 -27.96
C HIS A 228 -18.01 20.74 -26.55
N MET A 229 -16.72 20.62 -26.25
CA MET A 229 -16.16 21.20 -25.02
C MET A 229 -15.08 22.23 -25.35
N ALA A 230 -15.53 23.35 -25.90
CA ALA A 230 -14.77 24.59 -25.99
C ALA A 230 -15.62 25.76 -25.43
N SER A 231 -14.97 26.59 -24.59
CA SER A 231 -15.44 27.82 -23.92
C SER A 231 -16.45 27.62 -22.77
N TYR A 232 -16.39 28.29 -21.62
CA TYR A 232 -15.71 29.48 -21.08
C TYR A 232 -15.35 29.16 -19.59
N ASP A 233 -14.38 29.70 -18.85
CA ASP A 233 -13.38 30.78 -18.95
C ASP A 233 -12.03 30.24 -18.43
#